data_AF-A0A2E0XY79-F1
#
_entry.id   AF-A0A2E0XY79-F1
#
_cell.length_a   1.000
_cell.length_b   1.000
_cell.length_c   1.000
_cell.angle_alpha   90.00
_cell.angle_beta   90.00
_cell.angle_gamma   90.00
#
_symmetry.space_group_name_H-M   'P 1'
#
loop_
_entity.id
_entity.type
_entity.pdbx_description
1 polymer ?
#
loop_
_entity_poly.entity_id
_entity_poly.type
_entity_poly.pdbx_seq_one_letter_code
_entity_poly.pdbx_strand_id
1 'polypeptide(L)'
;MDTTMLRTSESSGSDAEEPGSSTSGEVPPEPGRTRQPADSEDRIELDPEGLSEEAALQLRAGILEVLPLLPRSVERLGIRIVKDPEMTQIHDRWKHQPTTTDVVTFDLSDSSDGPMRVDVALCLDEAERQSKVRGHGVVDELLLYVIHGLLHCCGHDDQDETSSAAMHREEDRLLQAIGRDPVYARGEES
;
A
#
# COMPACT_ATOMS: atom_id res chain seq x y z
N MET A 1 52.22 30.46 51.91
CA MET A 1 52.90 30.55 50.61
C MET A 1 52.21 31.64 49.82
N ASP A 2 53.05 32.44 49.20
CA ASP A 2 52.91 33.85 48.79
C ASP A 2 52.04 34.08 47.55
N THR A 3 51.83 35.37 47.23
CA THR A 3 51.43 35.99 45.95
C THR A 3 49.93 36.31 45.83
N THR A 4 49.42 37.53 46.07
CA THR A 4 49.80 38.92 45.71
C THR A 4 49.37 39.32 44.28
N MET A 5 48.69 40.47 44.20
CA MET A 5 48.46 41.37 43.04
C MET A 5 47.24 41.06 42.13
N LEU A 6 46.44 42.00 41.63
CA LEU A 6 46.49 43.47 41.65
C LEU A 6 45.07 44.06 41.42
N ARG A 7 44.91 45.32 41.83
CA ARG A 7 43.73 46.19 41.73
C ARG A 7 44.09 47.36 40.81
N THR A 8 43.21 47.76 39.87
CA THR A 8 43.00 49.12 39.27
C THR A 8 41.93 48.97 38.16
N SER A 9 40.74 49.60 38.20
CA SER A 9 40.39 51.00 37.81
C SER A 9 40.84 51.29 36.36
N GLU A 10 40.07 51.81 35.37
CA GLU A 10 39.03 52.86 35.28
C GLU A 10 38.18 52.63 33.98
N SER A 11 36.85 52.84 33.95
CA SER A 11 36.06 54.03 33.54
C SER A 11 36.07 54.45 32.04
N SER A 12 34.83 54.47 31.49
CA SER A 12 34.24 55.42 30.52
C SER A 12 34.44 55.32 29.00
N GLY A 13 33.29 55.44 28.30
CA GLY A 13 33.11 55.87 26.90
C GLY A 13 32.55 54.76 25.99
N SER A 14 31.24 54.64 25.77
CA SER A 14 30.44 55.31 24.71
C SER A 14 30.97 55.06 23.29
N ASP A 15 30.30 54.23 22.48
CA ASP A 15 29.37 54.66 21.43
C ASP A 15 28.90 53.47 20.56
N ALA A 16 27.82 53.71 19.83
CA ALA A 16 26.95 52.80 19.09
C ALA A 16 27.61 51.86 18.06
N GLU A 17 26.97 50.71 17.80
CA GLU A 17 26.55 50.25 16.45
C GLU A 17 25.48 49.12 16.57
N GLU A 18 24.34 49.35 15.93
CA GLU A 18 23.34 48.35 15.49
C GLU A 18 23.75 47.78 14.10
N PRO A 19 23.03 46.84 13.48
CA PRO A 19 22.43 45.61 14.00
C PRO A 19 22.92 44.38 13.22
N GLY A 20 22.85 43.21 13.87
CA GLY A 20 23.13 41.91 13.24
C GLY A 20 22.14 41.58 12.12
N SER A 21 22.69 41.40 10.92
CA SER A 21 22.01 40.82 9.78
C SER A 21 21.81 39.31 9.96
N SER A 22 20.64 38.84 9.54
CA SER A 22 20.33 37.46 9.16
C SER A 22 20.18 36.44 10.30
N THR A 23 18.94 36.15 10.66
CA THR A 23 18.32 34.87 10.28
C THR A 23 16.82 35.08 10.20
N SER A 24 16.25 34.77 9.04
CA SER A 24 14.80 34.69 8.87
C SER A 24 14.29 33.68 9.89
N GLY A 25 13.52 34.17 10.87
CA GLY A 25 12.85 33.31 11.83
C GLY A 25 11.98 32.34 11.06
N GLU A 26 12.33 31.06 11.13
CA GLU A 26 11.46 29.98 10.73
C GLU A 26 10.24 30.04 11.65
N VAL A 27 9.11 30.48 11.08
CA VAL A 27 7.84 30.52 11.81
C VAL A 27 7.53 29.08 12.21
N PRO A 28 7.35 28.75 13.50
CA PRO A 28 6.99 27.41 13.91
C PRO A 28 5.64 27.03 13.28
N PRO A 29 5.47 25.82 12.75
CA PRO A 29 4.23 25.42 12.12
C PRO A 29 3.08 25.45 13.14
N GLU A 30 1.97 26.08 12.76
CA GLU A 30 0.75 26.12 13.57
C GLU A 30 0.23 24.69 13.83
N PRO A 31 -0.16 24.35 15.08
CA PRO A 31 -0.78 23.06 15.37
C PRO A 31 -2.20 23.05 14.79
N GLY A 32 -2.42 22.32 13.70
CA GLY A 32 -3.75 22.23 13.08
C GLY A 32 -3.78 21.94 11.58
N ARG A 33 -2.63 21.97 10.87
CA ARG A 33 -2.56 21.36 9.54
C ARG A 33 -2.23 19.88 9.69
N THR A 34 -3.27 19.04 9.64
CA THR A 34 -3.14 17.66 9.18
C THR A 34 -2.37 17.73 7.87
N ARG A 35 -1.13 17.24 7.85
CA ARG A 35 -0.38 17.06 6.62
C ARG A 35 -1.26 16.16 5.74
N GLN A 36 -1.80 16.70 4.64
CA GLN A 36 -2.53 15.91 3.66
C GLN A 36 -1.64 14.71 3.29
N PRO A 37 -2.19 13.48 3.20
CA PRO A 37 -1.42 12.37 2.70
C PRO A 37 -0.94 12.77 1.31
N ALA A 38 0.36 12.60 1.08
CA ALA A 38 0.99 12.81 -0.23
C ALA A 38 0.15 12.11 -1.31
N ASP A 39 0.12 12.72 -2.49
CA ASP A 39 -0.72 12.37 -3.63
C ASP A 39 -1.00 10.87 -3.74
N SER A 40 -2.28 10.50 -3.81
CA SER A 40 -2.73 9.09 -3.73
C SER A 40 -2.11 8.17 -4.78
N GLU A 41 -1.48 8.76 -5.80
CA GLU A 41 -0.83 8.11 -6.93
C GLU A 41 0.55 7.52 -6.63
N ASP A 42 1.29 8.07 -5.65
CA ASP A 42 2.66 7.65 -5.29
C ASP A 42 2.69 6.40 -4.38
N ARG A 43 1.52 5.93 -3.94
CA ARG A 43 1.39 4.81 -2.99
C ARG A 43 1.38 3.44 -3.67
N ILE A 44 1.15 3.40 -4.99
CA ILE A 44 1.03 2.17 -5.77
C ILE A 44 2.23 2.04 -6.70
N GLU A 45 3.06 1.04 -6.46
CA GLU A 45 4.15 0.64 -7.34
C GLU A 45 3.68 -0.58 -8.14
N LEU A 46 3.36 -0.40 -9.43
CA LEU A 46 2.94 -1.50 -10.30
C LEU A 46 4.04 -1.80 -11.33
N ASP A 47 4.51 -3.05 -11.34
CA ASP A 47 5.35 -3.63 -12.39
C ASP A 47 4.47 -4.48 -13.33
N PRO A 48 4.03 -3.94 -14.48
CA PRO A 48 3.00 -4.55 -15.33
C PRO A 48 3.59 -5.55 -16.35
N GLU A 49 4.58 -6.34 -15.96
CA GLU A 49 5.24 -7.28 -16.88
C GLU A 49 4.20 -8.20 -17.55
N GLY A 50 4.15 -8.16 -18.90
CA GLY A 50 3.23 -8.97 -19.69
C GLY A 50 1.82 -8.40 -19.88
N LEU A 51 1.47 -7.27 -19.24
CA LEU A 51 0.22 -6.54 -19.47
C LEU A 51 0.36 -5.50 -20.58
N SER A 52 -0.76 -5.17 -21.24
CA SER A 52 -0.84 -3.97 -22.08
C SER A 52 -0.90 -2.70 -21.21
N GLU A 53 -0.48 -1.55 -21.74
CA GLU A 53 -0.56 -0.27 -21.04
C GLU A 53 -2.00 0.05 -20.60
N GLU A 54 -2.98 -0.23 -21.47
CA GLU A 54 -4.39 -0.04 -21.15
C GLU A 54 -4.84 -0.92 -19.97
N ALA A 55 -4.46 -2.21 -19.97
CA ALA A 55 -4.80 -3.12 -18.89
C ALA A 55 -4.15 -2.70 -17.56
N ALA A 56 -2.89 -2.25 -17.60
CA ALA A 56 -2.20 -1.74 -16.42
C ALA A 56 -2.89 -0.48 -15.84
N LEU A 57 -3.31 0.44 -16.71
CA LEU A 57 -4.07 1.64 -16.30
C LEU A 57 -5.43 1.27 -15.70
N GLN A 58 -6.16 0.32 -16.31
CA GLN A 58 -7.44 -0.15 -15.80
C GLN A 58 -7.29 -0.83 -14.43
N LEU A 59 -6.26 -1.67 -14.27
CA LEU A 59 -5.96 -2.33 -13.00
C LEU A 59 -5.65 -1.28 -11.93
N ARG A 60 -4.75 -0.33 -12.23
CA ARG A 60 -4.37 0.74 -11.30
C ARG A 60 -5.56 1.60 -10.89
N ALA A 61 -6.42 1.97 -11.84
CA ALA A 61 -7.64 2.73 -11.56
C ALA A 61 -8.57 1.95 -10.62
N GLY A 62 -8.82 0.67 -10.90
CA GLY A 62 -9.65 -0.19 -10.04
C GLY A 62 -9.08 -0.31 -8.62
N ILE A 63 -7.77 -0.44 -8.47
CA ILE A 63 -7.12 -0.49 -7.16
C ILE A 63 -7.37 0.82 -6.39
N LEU A 64 -7.13 1.98 -7.03
CA LEU A 64 -7.32 3.29 -6.39
C LEU A 64 -8.77 3.50 -5.89
N GLU A 65 -9.75 2.95 -6.61
CA GLU A 65 -11.16 3.00 -6.19
C GLU A 65 -11.47 2.05 -5.02
N VAL A 66 -10.80 0.90 -4.93
CA VAL A 66 -10.96 -0.08 -3.85
C VAL A 66 -10.29 0.36 -2.54
N LEU A 67 -9.09 0.96 -2.60
CA LEU A 67 -8.32 1.34 -1.41
C LEU A 67 -9.12 2.09 -0.32
N PRO A 68 -9.96 3.10 -0.62
CA PRO A 68 -10.74 3.80 0.41
C PRO A 68 -11.90 2.98 0.99
N LEU A 69 -12.26 1.86 0.38
CA LEU A 69 -13.36 0.98 0.82
C LEU A 69 -12.89 -0.08 1.81
N LEU A 70 -11.59 -0.26 1.96
CA LEU A 70 -10.98 -1.23 2.87
C LEU A 70 -11.08 -0.76 4.33
N PRO A 71 -11.16 -1.69 5.29
CA PRO A 71 -11.24 -1.34 6.71
C PRO A 71 -9.93 -0.74 7.26
N ARG A 72 -8.79 -0.99 6.59
CA ARG A 72 -7.47 -0.45 6.94
C ARG A 72 -6.95 0.42 5.81
N SER A 73 -6.32 1.55 6.16
CA SER A 73 -5.64 2.40 5.18
C SER A 73 -4.36 1.75 4.65
N VAL A 74 -4.04 1.91 3.37
CA VAL A 74 -2.88 1.28 2.71
C VAL A 74 -1.80 2.32 2.40
N GLU A 75 -0.74 2.42 3.20
CA GLU A 75 0.36 3.39 2.98
C GLU A 75 1.12 3.12 1.69
N ARG A 76 1.51 1.86 1.44
CA ARG A 76 2.21 1.43 0.22
C ARG A 76 1.66 0.10 -0.27
N LEU A 77 1.45 -0.02 -1.58
CA LEU A 77 1.10 -1.25 -2.26
C LEU A 77 2.06 -1.48 -3.43
N GLY A 78 2.96 -2.45 -3.29
CA GLY A 78 3.77 -2.96 -4.39
C GLY A 78 3.05 -4.11 -5.09
N ILE A 79 2.97 -4.07 -6.42
CA ILE A 79 2.33 -5.08 -7.24
C ILE A 79 3.30 -5.50 -8.31
N ARG A 80 3.59 -6.80 -8.37
CA ARG A 80 4.41 -7.39 -9.41
C ARG A 80 3.63 -8.44 -10.18
N ILE A 81 3.48 -8.22 -11.47
CA ILE A 81 2.90 -9.22 -12.37
C ILE A 81 3.99 -10.21 -12.78
N VAL A 82 3.72 -11.50 -12.63
CA VAL A 82 4.65 -12.57 -12.97
C VAL A 82 3.93 -13.66 -13.76
N LYS A 83 4.72 -14.57 -14.34
CA LYS A 83 4.22 -15.77 -15.04
C LYS A 83 4.42 -17.03 -14.22
N ASP A 84 3.82 -18.14 -14.64
CA ASP A 84 3.84 -19.43 -13.92
C ASP A 84 5.25 -19.87 -13.46
N PRO A 85 6.31 -19.79 -14.28
CA PRO A 85 7.64 -20.25 -13.87
C PRO A 85 8.23 -19.42 -12.73
N GLU A 86 7.99 -18.11 -12.73
CA GLU A 86 8.45 -17.22 -11.65
C GLU A 86 7.54 -17.33 -10.43
N MET A 87 6.23 -17.41 -10.62
CA MET A 87 5.28 -17.62 -9.53
C MET A 87 5.58 -18.90 -8.75
N THR A 88 5.86 -20.00 -9.45
CA THR A 88 6.25 -21.28 -8.82
C THR A 88 7.51 -21.12 -7.97
N GLN A 89 8.49 -20.34 -8.43
CA GLN A 89 9.72 -20.08 -7.66
C GLN A 89 9.45 -19.21 -6.43
N ILE A 90 8.56 -18.21 -6.54
CA ILE A 90 8.13 -17.38 -5.41
C ILE A 90 7.40 -18.24 -4.38
N HIS A 91 6.44 -19.05 -4.83
CA HIS A 91 5.63 -19.89 -3.97
C HIS A 91 6.49 -20.95 -3.24
N ASP A 92 7.43 -21.59 -3.94
CA ASP A 92 8.37 -22.53 -3.32
C ASP A 92 9.26 -21.84 -2.28
N ARG A 93 9.83 -20.67 -2.61
CA ARG A 93 10.73 -19.96 -1.71
C ARG A 93 10.07 -19.52 -0.41
N TRP A 94 8.81 -19.09 -0.47
CA TRP A 94 8.14 -18.45 0.66
C TRP A 94 7.12 -19.34 1.38
N LYS A 95 6.49 -20.26 0.66
CA LYS A 95 5.49 -21.20 1.21
C LYS A 95 5.95 -22.65 1.17
N HIS A 96 7.14 -22.96 0.65
CA HIS A 96 7.68 -24.32 0.51
C HIS A 96 6.76 -25.24 -0.28
N GLN A 97 6.09 -24.67 -1.29
CA GLN A 97 5.15 -25.33 -2.18
C GLN A 97 5.58 -25.09 -3.63
N PRO A 98 6.18 -26.09 -4.30
CA PRO A 98 6.68 -25.96 -5.67
C PRO A 98 5.55 -26.09 -6.71
N THR A 99 4.48 -25.31 -6.52
CA THR A 99 3.32 -25.23 -7.43
C THR A 99 3.03 -23.77 -7.74
N THR A 100 2.43 -23.51 -8.90
CA THR A 100 1.93 -22.16 -9.21
C THR A 100 0.71 -21.83 -8.33
N THR A 101 0.47 -20.55 -8.11
CA THR A 101 -0.72 -20.01 -7.43
C THR A 101 -1.14 -18.71 -8.10
N ASP A 102 -2.34 -18.25 -7.82
CA ASP A 102 -2.87 -16.96 -8.25
C ASP A 102 -2.12 -15.75 -7.67
N VAL A 103 -1.96 -15.70 -6.35
CA VAL A 103 -1.37 -14.57 -5.63
C VAL A 103 -0.49 -15.01 -4.47
N VAL A 104 0.61 -14.28 -4.27
CA VAL A 104 1.41 -14.36 -3.04
C VAL A 104 1.51 -12.97 -2.44
N THR A 105 1.01 -12.83 -1.21
CA THR A 105 0.97 -11.57 -0.47
C THR A 105 2.02 -11.53 0.64
N PHE A 106 2.71 -10.40 0.74
CA PHE A 106 3.69 -10.08 1.77
C PHE A 106 3.19 -8.88 2.57
N ASP A 107 2.76 -9.11 3.81
CA ASP A 107 2.46 -8.02 4.75
C ASP A 107 3.76 -7.52 5.39
N LEU A 108 4.10 -6.27 5.10
CA LEU A 108 5.29 -5.56 5.60
C LEU A 108 4.94 -4.52 6.66
N SER A 109 3.70 -4.50 7.14
CA SER A 109 3.19 -3.51 8.09
C SER A 109 3.88 -3.62 9.45
N ASP A 110 4.18 -2.49 10.08
CA ASP A 110 4.85 -2.46 11.40
C ASP A 110 3.91 -2.85 12.56
N SER A 111 2.59 -2.77 12.34
CA SER A 111 1.57 -3.14 13.32
C SER A 111 0.27 -3.58 12.65
N SER A 112 -0.55 -4.35 13.37
CA SER A 112 -1.87 -4.81 12.92
C SER A 112 -2.92 -3.70 12.81
N ASP A 113 -2.73 -2.60 13.55
CA ASP A 113 -3.73 -1.53 13.66
C ASP A 113 -3.31 -0.27 12.88
N GLY A 114 -2.08 -0.24 12.37
CA GLY A 114 -1.53 0.85 11.58
C GLY A 114 -1.85 0.74 10.07
N PRO A 115 -1.39 1.72 9.28
CA PRO A 115 -1.52 1.66 7.84
C PRO A 115 -0.73 0.48 7.24
N MET A 116 -1.29 -0.14 6.20
CA MET A 116 -0.74 -1.33 5.60
C MET A 116 0.39 -1.00 4.62
N ARG A 117 1.48 -1.76 4.68
CA ARG A 117 2.52 -1.79 3.65
C ARG A 117 2.55 -3.19 3.08
N VAL A 118 2.14 -3.37 1.82
CA VAL A 118 1.91 -4.70 1.25
C VAL A 118 2.63 -4.82 -0.08
N ASP A 119 3.30 -5.95 -0.30
CA ASP A 119 3.77 -6.36 -1.63
C ASP A 119 2.97 -7.59 -2.07
N VAL A 120 2.45 -7.58 -3.30
CA VAL A 120 1.73 -8.71 -3.91
C VAL A 120 2.39 -9.12 -5.22
N ALA A 121 2.58 -10.42 -5.40
CA ALA A 121 2.91 -11.02 -6.68
C ALA A 121 1.64 -11.65 -7.27
N LEU A 122 1.29 -11.32 -8.52
CA LEU A 122 0.11 -11.82 -9.20
C LEU A 122 0.51 -12.67 -10.41
N CYS A 123 -0.08 -13.85 -10.56
CA CYS A 123 0.18 -14.70 -11.72
C CYS A 123 -0.74 -14.35 -12.89
N LEU A 124 -0.16 -13.80 -13.95
CA LEU A 124 -0.89 -13.45 -15.16
C LEU A 124 -1.45 -14.68 -15.87
N ASP A 125 -0.67 -15.76 -15.97
CA ASP A 125 -1.09 -16.98 -16.65
C ASP A 125 -2.30 -17.63 -15.93
N GLU A 126 -2.34 -17.56 -14.59
CA GLU A 126 -3.49 -18.03 -13.81
C GLU A 126 -4.70 -17.12 -13.97
N ALA A 127 -4.51 -15.80 -13.93
CA ALA A 127 -5.59 -14.85 -14.19
C ALA A 127 -6.21 -15.05 -15.58
N GLU A 128 -5.40 -15.32 -16.61
CA GLU A 128 -5.90 -15.66 -17.96
C GLU A 128 -6.67 -16.98 -18.03
N ARG A 129 -6.33 -17.96 -17.19
CA ARG A 129 -7.06 -19.23 -17.10
C ARG A 129 -8.39 -19.03 -16.38
N GLN A 130 -8.38 -18.42 -15.20
CA GLN A 130 -9.58 -18.24 -14.37
C GLN A 130 -10.57 -17.28 -15.00
N SER A 131 -10.11 -16.17 -15.59
CA SER A 131 -10.98 -15.21 -16.28
C SER A 131 -11.80 -15.86 -17.40
N LYS A 132 -11.22 -16.82 -18.14
CA LYS A 132 -11.92 -17.61 -19.17
C LYS A 132 -12.94 -18.57 -18.58
N VAL A 133 -12.61 -19.21 -17.45
CA VAL A 133 -13.51 -20.16 -16.76
C VAL A 133 -14.71 -19.43 -16.16
N ARG A 134 -14.47 -18.26 -15.56
CA ARG A 134 -15.46 -17.45 -14.85
C ARG A 134 -16.22 -16.48 -15.77
N GLY A 135 -15.73 -16.24 -16.98
CA GLY A 135 -16.39 -15.43 -18.00
C GLY A 135 -16.35 -13.92 -17.70
N HIS A 136 -15.18 -13.40 -17.32
CA HIS A 136 -14.93 -11.97 -17.06
C HIS A 136 -13.53 -11.58 -17.55
N GLY A 137 -13.13 -10.31 -17.41
CA GLY A 137 -11.87 -9.81 -17.94
C GLY A 137 -10.65 -10.26 -17.11
N VAL A 138 -9.49 -10.37 -17.76
CA VAL A 138 -8.21 -10.65 -17.06
C VAL A 138 -7.90 -9.57 -16.01
N VAL A 139 -8.21 -8.32 -16.31
CA VAL A 139 -8.03 -7.20 -15.37
C VAL A 139 -8.93 -7.34 -14.15
N ASP A 140 -10.17 -7.82 -14.31
CA ASP A 140 -11.09 -8.04 -13.19
C ASP A 140 -10.60 -9.18 -12.30
N GLU A 141 -10.05 -10.23 -12.90
CA GLU A 141 -9.46 -11.35 -12.15
C GLU A 141 -8.17 -10.94 -11.40
N LEU A 142 -7.30 -10.13 -12.03
CA LEU A 142 -6.14 -9.56 -11.34
C LEU A 142 -6.57 -8.63 -10.19
N LEU A 143 -7.63 -7.85 -10.38
CA LEU A 143 -8.15 -6.99 -9.34
C LEU A 143 -8.73 -7.80 -8.19
N LEU A 144 -9.43 -8.90 -8.47
CA LEU A 144 -9.88 -9.86 -7.47
C LEU A 144 -8.68 -10.38 -6.65
N TYR A 145 -7.58 -10.78 -7.29
CA TYR A 145 -6.39 -11.25 -6.58
C TYR A 145 -5.76 -10.18 -5.67
N VAL A 146 -5.75 -8.91 -6.10
CA VAL A 146 -5.31 -7.80 -5.25
C VAL A 146 -6.24 -7.62 -4.06
N ILE A 147 -7.55 -7.63 -4.28
CA ILE A 147 -8.56 -7.52 -3.20
C ILE A 147 -8.37 -8.65 -2.20
N HIS A 148 -8.26 -9.89 -2.69
CA HIS A 148 -8.04 -11.09 -1.88
C HIS A 148 -6.80 -10.94 -0.97
N GLY A 149 -5.67 -10.54 -1.56
CA GLY A 149 -4.44 -10.29 -0.80
C GLY A 149 -4.59 -9.20 0.26
N LEU A 150 -5.25 -8.09 -0.08
CA LEU A 150 -5.48 -6.98 0.86
C LEU A 150 -6.46 -7.35 1.99
N LEU A 151 -7.46 -8.17 1.71
CA LEU A 151 -8.40 -8.68 2.71
C LEU A 151 -7.70 -9.58 3.73
N HIS A 152 -6.76 -10.42 3.30
CA HIS A 152 -5.91 -11.17 4.22
C HIS A 152 -5.10 -10.24 5.13
N CYS A 153 -4.53 -9.15 4.61
CA CYS A 153 -3.86 -8.15 5.44
C CYS A 153 -4.83 -7.40 6.38
N CYS A 154 -6.12 -7.36 6.06
CA CYS A 154 -7.17 -6.83 6.94
C CYS A 154 -7.64 -7.83 8.01
N GLY A 155 -7.10 -9.05 8.03
CA GLY A 155 -7.44 -10.09 9.00
C GLY A 155 -8.56 -11.03 8.57
N HIS A 156 -8.95 -11.02 7.29
CA HIS A 156 -9.83 -12.05 6.73
C HIS A 156 -9.03 -13.33 6.49
N ASP A 157 -9.68 -14.47 6.67
CA ASP A 157 -9.14 -15.78 6.32
C ASP A 157 -10.17 -16.57 5.50
N ASP A 158 -9.68 -17.61 4.83
CA ASP A 158 -10.43 -18.48 3.91
C ASP A 158 -10.16 -19.97 4.19
N GLN A 159 -9.69 -20.29 5.40
CA GLN A 159 -9.22 -21.64 5.75
C GLN A 159 -10.35 -22.64 5.98
N ASP A 160 -11.58 -22.16 6.23
CA ASP A 160 -12.78 -22.98 6.35
C ASP A 160 -13.92 -22.44 5.48
N GLU A 161 -14.95 -23.25 5.28
CA GLU A 161 -16.07 -22.91 4.39
C GLU A 161 -16.81 -21.65 4.84
N THR A 162 -16.91 -21.39 6.16
CA THR A 162 -17.63 -20.23 6.69
C THR A 162 -16.82 -18.96 6.50
N SER A 163 -15.53 -19.00 6.80
CA SER A 163 -14.63 -17.86 6.61
C SER A 163 -14.42 -17.54 5.13
N SER A 164 -14.23 -18.57 4.28
CA SER A 164 -14.17 -18.44 2.83
C SER A 164 -15.45 -17.81 2.27
N ALA A 165 -16.64 -18.26 2.67
CA ALA A 165 -17.90 -17.65 2.22
C ALA A 165 -18.09 -16.21 2.73
N ALA A 166 -17.53 -15.85 3.88
CA ALA A 166 -17.52 -14.47 4.35
C ALA A 166 -16.57 -13.60 3.52
N MET A 167 -15.39 -14.11 3.19
CA MET A 167 -14.40 -13.42 2.36
C MET A 167 -14.89 -13.22 0.93
N HIS A 168 -15.43 -14.25 0.27
CA HIS A 168 -16.00 -14.16 -1.07
C HIS A 168 -17.13 -13.11 -1.18
N ARG A 169 -17.98 -13.00 -0.15
CA ARG A 169 -19.01 -11.95 -0.10
C ARG A 169 -18.41 -10.55 0.01
N GLU A 170 -17.31 -10.41 0.74
CA GLU A 170 -16.62 -9.13 0.87
C GLU A 170 -15.88 -8.76 -0.43
N GLU A 171 -15.28 -9.74 -1.11
CA GLU A 171 -14.68 -9.56 -2.44
C GLU A 171 -15.72 -9.08 -3.45
N ASP A 172 -16.87 -9.75 -3.53
CA ASP A 172 -17.98 -9.35 -4.39
C ASP A 172 -18.51 -7.95 -4.02
N ARG A 173 -18.64 -7.64 -2.72
CA ARG A 173 -19.07 -6.31 -2.26
C ARG A 173 -18.12 -5.22 -2.75
N LEU A 174 -16.80 -5.45 -2.65
CA LEU A 174 -15.79 -4.49 -3.07
C LEU A 174 -15.76 -4.31 -4.59
N LEU A 175 -15.84 -5.41 -5.35
CA LEU A 175 -15.95 -5.36 -6.81
C LEU A 175 -17.20 -4.60 -7.26
N GLN A 176 -18.36 -4.89 -6.66
CA GLN A 176 -19.61 -4.19 -6.99
C GLN A 176 -19.57 -2.70 -6.65
N ALA A 177 -18.92 -2.34 -5.55
CA ALA A 177 -18.80 -0.94 -5.12
C ALA A 177 -18.02 -0.07 -6.12
N ILE A 178 -17.14 -0.65 -6.91
CA ILE A 178 -16.39 0.01 -8.00
C ILE A 178 -16.99 -0.29 -9.39
N GLY A 179 -18.22 -0.79 -9.45
CA GLY A 179 -18.96 -1.04 -10.69
C GLY A 179 -18.50 -2.26 -11.50
N ARG A 180 -17.83 -3.23 -10.86
CA ARG A 180 -17.48 -4.53 -11.47
C ARG A 180 -18.52 -5.58 -11.12
N ASP A 181 -18.65 -6.59 -11.98
CA ASP A 181 -19.55 -7.71 -11.73
C ASP A 181 -19.03 -8.59 -10.58
N PRO A 182 -19.92 -9.17 -9.74
CA PRO A 182 -19.52 -10.15 -8.75
C PRO A 182 -18.96 -11.41 -9.41
N VAL A 183 -18.08 -12.12 -8.70
CA VAL A 183 -17.43 -13.36 -9.14
C VAL A 183 -18.11 -14.58 -8.51
N TYR A 184 -18.44 -14.52 -7.20
CA TYR A 184 -18.94 -15.68 -6.46
C TYR A 184 -20.46 -15.74 -6.37
N ALA A 185 -21.14 -14.60 -6.31
CA ALA A 185 -22.60 -14.52 -6.18
C ALA A 185 -23.37 -14.92 -7.46
N ARG A 186 -22.70 -15.13 -8.60
CA ARG A 186 -23.35 -15.53 -9.87
C ARG A 186 -24.05 -16.90 -9.81
N GLY A 187 -23.87 -17.66 -8.73
CA GLY A 187 -24.46 -18.99 -8.53
C GLY A 187 -25.74 -19.05 -7.68
N GLU A 188 -26.21 -17.95 -7.09
CA GLU A 188 -27.42 -17.93 -6.23
C GLU A 188 -28.67 -17.40 -6.93
N GLU A 189 -28.80 -17.64 -8.23
CA GLU A 189 -30.08 -17.51 -8.94
C GLU A 189 -30.54 -18.90 -9.40
N SER A 190 -31.36 -19.57 -8.58
CA SER A 190 -32.15 -20.76 -8.95
C SER A 190 -33.53 -20.70 -8.31
#